data_AF-A0A933E5F2-F1
#
_entry.id   AF-A0A933E5F2-F1
#
_cell.length_a   1.000
_cell.length_b   1.000
_cell.length_c   1.000
_cell.angle_alpha   90.00
_cell.angle_beta   90.00
_cell.angle_gamma   90.00
#
_symmetry.space_group_name_H-M   'P 1'
#
loop_
_entity.id
_entity.type
_entity.pdbx_description
1 polymer ?
#
loop_
_entity_poly.entity_id
_entity_poly.type
_entity_poly.pdbx_seq_one_letter_code
_entity_poly.pdbx_strand_id
1 'polypeptide(L)'
;AKRKPEIVRKSMEEFSKPRYNVDVLKVEIPVNMEWVGEGKAYTKEEAKQHFRKAAAATTKPFIYLSAGVSDDVFRASLELAMEAGVKFNGVLCGRATWKEGIPVYAKEGVKALEAWLSDRGVKNIQALNAILERGAAPVSL
;
A
#
# COMPACT_ATOMS: atom_id res chain seq x y z
N ALA A 1 15.56 -1.07 7.58
CA ALA A 1 14.32 -0.46 8.13
C ALA A 1 14.41 1.06 8.28
N LYS A 2 15.39 1.60 9.03
CA LYS A 2 15.42 3.01 9.50
C LYS A 2 15.43 4.12 8.44
N ARG A 3 15.98 3.87 7.26
CA ARG A 3 16.07 4.87 6.17
C ARG A 3 14.81 4.96 5.31
N LYS A 4 13.97 3.92 5.28
CA LYS A 4 12.80 3.85 4.38
C LYS A 4 11.85 5.04 4.56
N PRO A 5 11.47 5.44 5.80
CA PRO A 5 10.54 6.55 5.96
C PRO A 5 11.06 7.86 5.38
N GLU A 6 12.36 8.13 5.57
CA GLU A 6 12.99 9.34 5.05
C GLU A 6 13.06 9.33 3.52
N ILE A 7 13.44 8.20 2.92
CA ILE A 7 13.52 8.04 1.46
C ILE A 7 12.14 8.25 0.83
N VAL A 8 11.09 7.59 1.35
CA VAL A 8 9.73 7.75 0.83
C VAL A 8 9.28 9.20 0.94
N ARG A 9 9.44 9.82 2.12
CA ARG A 9 9.05 11.21 2.35
C ARG A 9 9.78 12.19 1.41
N LYS A 10 11.11 12.08 1.30
CA LYS A 10 11.92 12.97 0.45
C LYS A 10 11.62 12.78 -1.04
N SER A 11 11.34 11.55 -1.47
CA SER A 11 10.92 11.29 -2.86
C SER A 11 9.56 11.93 -3.16
N MET A 12 8.59 11.81 -2.24
CA MET A 12 7.29 12.48 -2.38
C MET A 12 7.46 14.00 -2.46
N GLU A 13 8.28 14.58 -1.59
CA GLU A 13 8.59 16.01 -1.59
C GLU A 13 9.24 16.49 -2.89
N GLU A 14 10.24 15.77 -3.40
CA GLU A 14 10.95 16.13 -4.62
C GLU A 14 10.03 16.09 -5.84
N PHE A 15 9.32 14.98 -6.05
CA PHE A 15 8.50 14.79 -7.24
C PHE A 15 7.15 15.50 -7.19
N SER A 16 6.83 16.15 -6.06
CA SER A 16 5.70 17.08 -5.96
C SER A 16 6.00 18.45 -6.59
N LYS A 17 7.26 18.77 -6.91
CA LYS A 17 7.62 20.07 -7.48
C LYS A 17 6.93 20.29 -8.85
N PRO A 18 6.41 21.50 -9.13
CA PRO A 18 5.67 21.78 -10.37
C PRO A 18 6.37 21.39 -11.66
N ARG A 19 7.71 21.53 -11.71
CA ARG A 19 8.53 21.20 -12.90
C ARG A 19 8.37 19.77 -13.42
N TYR A 20 7.93 18.84 -12.58
CA TYR A 20 7.75 17.44 -12.96
C TYR A 20 6.39 17.14 -13.58
N ASN A 21 5.43 18.08 -13.50
CA ASN A 21 4.06 17.91 -14.02
C ASN A 21 3.41 16.58 -13.60
N VAL A 22 3.63 16.16 -12.34
CA VAL A 22 3.02 14.95 -11.79
C VAL A 22 1.58 15.25 -11.36
N ASP A 23 0.65 14.40 -11.81
CA ASP A 23 -0.76 14.43 -11.41
C ASP A 23 -1.02 13.57 -10.18
N VAL A 24 -0.52 12.33 -10.16
CA VAL A 24 -0.72 11.37 -9.07
C VAL A 24 0.60 10.68 -8.72
N LEU A 25 0.91 10.59 -7.42
CA LEU A 25 2.07 9.87 -6.93
C LEU A 25 1.70 8.43 -6.56
N LYS A 26 2.31 7.44 -7.21
CA LYS A 26 2.27 6.05 -6.74
C LYS A 26 3.46 5.79 -5.83
N VAL A 27 3.22 5.57 -4.55
CA VAL A 27 4.26 5.57 -3.50
C VAL A 27 4.25 4.29 -2.68
N GLU A 28 5.40 3.99 -2.06
CA GLU A 28 5.49 2.92 -1.07
C GLU A 28 4.90 3.34 0.28
N ILE A 29 4.50 2.33 1.07
CA ILE A 29 4.28 2.50 2.51
C ILE A 29 5.62 2.90 3.18
N PRO A 30 5.67 3.97 4.00
CA PRO A 30 6.92 4.52 4.53
C PRO A 30 7.64 3.62 5.56
N VAL A 31 6.94 2.64 6.11
CA VAL A 31 7.49 1.65 7.06
C VAL A 31 7.39 0.23 6.49
N ASN A 32 8.20 -0.70 7.01
CA ASN A 32 7.96 -2.12 6.82
C ASN A 32 7.30 -2.64 8.09
N MET A 33 6.07 -3.18 7.96
CA MET A 33 5.24 -3.67 9.07
C MET A 33 5.90 -4.79 9.87
N GLU A 34 6.82 -5.56 9.28
CA GLU A 34 7.61 -6.56 9.99
C GLU A 34 8.43 -5.96 11.15
N TRP A 35 8.79 -4.67 11.05
CA TRP A 35 9.60 -3.94 12.03
C TRP A 35 8.78 -2.99 12.91
N VAL A 36 7.45 -3.16 12.95
CA VAL A 36 6.55 -2.41 13.83
C VAL A 36 6.06 -3.31 14.96
N GLY A 37 6.21 -2.87 16.21
CA GLY A 37 5.79 -3.60 17.42
C GLY A 37 6.80 -3.50 18.57
N GLU A 38 6.50 -4.19 19.67
CA GLU A 38 7.38 -4.23 20.85
C GLU A 38 8.73 -4.85 20.53
N GLY A 39 9.82 -4.23 21.02
CA GLY A 39 11.20 -4.68 20.76
C GLY A 39 11.67 -4.54 19.30
N LYS A 40 10.87 -3.93 18.42
CA LYS A 40 11.22 -3.75 16.99
C LYS A 40 11.74 -2.34 16.70
N ALA A 41 12.03 -2.07 15.42
CA ALA A 41 12.61 -0.80 15.00
C ALA A 41 11.69 0.41 15.25
N TYR A 42 10.38 0.18 15.30
CA TYR A 42 9.36 1.19 15.56
C TYR A 42 8.25 0.63 16.45
N THR A 43 7.77 1.43 17.38
CA THR A 43 6.46 1.27 17.99
C THR A 43 5.34 1.55 16.96
N LYS A 44 4.10 1.16 17.29
CA LYS A 44 2.94 1.46 16.44
C LYS A 44 2.76 2.98 16.25
N GLU A 45 2.98 3.78 17.29
CA GLU A 45 2.85 5.24 17.21
C GLU A 45 3.95 5.90 16.38
N GLU A 46 5.20 5.44 16.49
CA GLU A 46 6.28 5.92 15.61
C GLU A 46 5.99 5.58 14.14
N ALA A 47 5.46 4.39 13.87
CA ALA A 47 5.03 4.02 12.53
C ALA A 47 3.93 4.96 12.00
N LYS A 48 2.88 5.26 12.80
CA LYS A 48 1.86 6.25 12.43
C LYS A 48 2.45 7.64 12.18
N GLN A 49 3.46 8.04 12.96
CA GLN A 49 4.14 9.32 12.72
C GLN A 49 4.86 9.34 11.37
N HIS A 50 5.49 8.24 10.96
CA HIS A 50 6.08 8.13 9.63
C HIS A 50 5.05 8.22 8.50
N PHE A 51 3.87 7.61 8.67
CA PHE A 51 2.74 7.78 7.76
C PHE A 51 2.31 9.25 7.62
N ARG A 52 2.08 9.96 8.74
CA ARG A 52 1.71 11.37 8.74
C ARG A 52 2.76 12.24 8.05
N LYS A 53 4.04 12.03 8.38
CA LYS A 53 5.17 12.79 7.80
C LYS A 53 5.30 12.57 6.29
N ALA A 54 5.09 11.35 5.80
CA ALA A 54 5.12 11.05 4.37
C ALA A 54 3.93 11.71 3.64
N ALA A 55 2.72 11.58 4.18
CA ALA A 55 1.52 12.19 3.60
C ALA A 55 1.61 13.73 3.54
N ALA A 56 2.17 14.36 4.58
CA ALA A 56 2.36 15.82 4.61
C ALA A 56 3.42 16.35 3.64
N ALA A 57 4.20 15.48 2.99
CA ALA A 57 5.26 15.87 2.07
C ALA A 57 4.76 16.19 0.65
N THR A 58 3.47 15.99 0.37
CA THR A 58 2.85 16.24 -0.94
C THR A 58 1.48 16.89 -0.77
N THR A 59 1.12 17.76 -1.71
CA THR A 59 -0.26 18.20 -1.93
C THR A 59 -0.94 17.49 -3.09
N LYS A 60 -0.17 16.70 -3.87
CA LYS A 60 -0.68 15.88 -4.96
C LYS A 60 -1.44 14.66 -4.43
N PRO A 61 -2.49 14.21 -5.11
CA PRO A 61 -3.08 12.90 -4.86
C PRO A 61 -2.02 11.80 -4.87
N PHE A 62 -2.14 10.84 -3.97
CA PHE A 62 -1.23 9.71 -3.94
C PHE A 62 -1.92 8.40 -3.61
N ILE A 63 -1.37 7.32 -4.17
CA ILE A 63 -1.87 5.96 -4.00
C ILE A 63 -0.74 5.04 -3.53
N TYR A 64 -1.06 4.04 -2.72
CA TYR A 64 -0.06 3.08 -2.25
C TYR A 64 0.14 1.91 -3.22
N LEU A 65 1.38 1.45 -3.31
CA LEU A 65 1.75 0.19 -3.95
C LEU A 65 2.05 -0.88 -2.89
N SER A 66 1.78 -2.15 -3.19
CA SER A 66 1.95 -3.25 -2.22
C SER A 66 3.38 -3.80 -2.10
N ALA A 67 4.29 -3.41 -2.99
CA ALA A 67 5.72 -3.79 -2.98
C ALA A 67 6.01 -5.31 -2.96
N GLY A 68 5.01 -6.17 -3.11
CA GLY A 68 5.17 -7.63 -3.08
C GLY A 68 5.05 -8.25 -1.68
N VAL A 69 4.58 -7.51 -0.68
CA VAL A 69 4.11 -8.08 0.59
C VAL A 69 2.84 -8.91 0.36
N SER A 70 2.47 -9.75 1.33
CA SER A 70 1.22 -10.51 1.27
C SER A 70 -0.01 -9.59 1.34
N ASP A 71 -1.16 -10.11 0.92
CA ASP A 71 -2.44 -9.38 1.01
C ASP A 71 -2.73 -8.89 2.43
N ASP A 72 -2.60 -9.76 3.43
CA ASP A 72 -2.85 -9.42 4.84
C ASP A 72 -1.94 -8.30 5.34
N VAL A 73 -0.63 -8.35 5.01
CA VAL A 73 0.32 -7.32 5.41
C VAL A 73 0.00 -5.98 4.73
N PHE A 74 -0.41 -6.02 3.46
CA PHE A 74 -0.79 -4.80 2.75
C PHE A 74 -2.06 -4.19 3.34
N ARG A 75 -3.09 -5.00 3.60
CA ARG A 75 -4.33 -4.57 4.25
C ARG A 75 -4.08 -3.96 5.63
N ALA A 76 -3.29 -4.62 6.47
CA ALA A 76 -2.90 -4.09 7.79
C ALA A 76 -2.11 -2.77 7.68
N SER A 77 -1.30 -2.59 6.63
CA SER A 77 -0.58 -1.34 6.38
C SER A 77 -1.53 -0.18 6.04
N LEU A 78 -2.58 -0.45 5.25
CA LEU A 78 -3.60 0.54 4.91
C LEU A 78 -4.44 0.91 6.13
N GLU A 79 -4.81 -0.06 6.96
CA GLU A 79 -5.52 0.21 8.22
C GLU A 79 -4.67 1.08 9.16
N LEU A 80 -3.36 0.83 9.25
CA LEU A 80 -2.47 1.69 10.04
C LEU A 80 -2.37 3.11 9.46
N ALA A 81 -2.41 3.27 8.13
CA ALA A 81 -2.48 4.58 7.49
C ALA A 81 -3.78 5.32 7.86
N MET A 82 -4.92 4.61 7.88
CA MET A 82 -6.21 5.15 8.32
C MET A 82 -6.18 5.56 9.79
N GLU A 83 -5.66 4.71 10.69
CA GLU A 83 -5.45 5.04 12.10
C GLU A 83 -4.52 6.24 12.29
N ALA A 84 -3.56 6.45 11.39
CA ALA A 84 -2.69 7.61 11.40
C ALA A 84 -3.38 8.89 10.91
N GLY A 85 -4.60 8.80 10.37
CA GLY A 85 -5.35 9.93 9.78
C GLY A 85 -4.88 10.31 8.38
N VAL A 86 -4.19 9.41 7.67
CA VAL A 86 -3.69 9.68 6.33
C VAL A 86 -4.79 9.53 5.29
N LYS A 87 -5.00 10.60 4.51
CA LYS A 87 -5.97 10.64 3.39
C LYS A 87 -5.29 10.23 2.07
N PHE A 88 -4.99 8.96 1.91
CA PHE A 88 -4.50 8.44 0.62
C PHE A 88 -5.68 8.27 -0.36
N ASN A 89 -5.42 8.28 -1.66
CA ASN A 89 -6.45 8.34 -2.70
C ASN A 89 -6.75 7.00 -3.39
N GLY A 90 -6.19 5.91 -2.86
CA GLY A 90 -6.38 4.56 -3.40
C GLY A 90 -5.09 3.75 -3.41
N VAL A 91 -5.10 2.68 -4.20
CA VAL A 91 -3.95 1.77 -4.33
C VAL A 91 -3.79 1.31 -5.78
N LEU A 92 -2.56 0.96 -6.14
CA LEU A 92 -2.28 0.14 -7.31
C LEU A 92 -1.62 -1.15 -6.83
N CYS A 93 -2.47 -2.11 -6.49
CA CYS A 93 -2.08 -3.41 -5.96
C CYS A 93 -2.03 -4.46 -7.08
N GLY A 94 -0.97 -5.29 -7.08
CA GLY A 94 -0.84 -6.39 -8.03
C GLY A 94 -0.55 -7.70 -7.30
N ARG A 95 0.74 -7.96 -7.03
CA ARG A 95 1.20 -9.25 -6.46
C ARG A 95 0.48 -9.67 -5.19
N ALA A 96 0.11 -8.74 -4.30
CA ALA A 96 -0.61 -9.11 -3.08
C ALA A 96 -1.97 -9.79 -3.40
N THR A 97 -2.61 -9.43 -4.53
CA THR A 97 -3.90 -10.00 -4.95
C THR A 97 -3.75 -11.35 -5.66
N TRP A 98 -2.77 -11.50 -6.56
CA TRP A 98 -2.74 -12.64 -7.51
C TRP A 98 -1.48 -13.52 -7.49
N LYS A 99 -0.42 -13.16 -6.74
CA LYS A 99 0.87 -13.90 -6.79
C LYS A 99 0.74 -15.37 -6.40
N GLU A 100 -0.17 -15.69 -5.48
CA GLU A 100 -0.41 -17.06 -5.01
C GLU A 100 -1.08 -17.96 -6.05
N GLY A 101 -1.67 -17.39 -7.11
CA GLY A 101 -2.16 -18.15 -8.26
C GLY A 101 -1.03 -18.63 -9.19
N ILE A 102 0.17 -18.04 -9.13
CA ILE A 102 1.27 -18.40 -10.04
C ILE A 102 1.77 -19.85 -9.82
N PRO A 103 1.96 -20.34 -8.58
CA PRO A 103 2.24 -21.75 -8.35
C PRO A 103 1.14 -22.70 -8.83
N VAL A 104 -0.13 -22.30 -8.74
CA VAL A 104 -1.28 -23.09 -9.24
C VAL A 104 -1.19 -23.21 -10.76
N TYR A 105 -0.98 -22.09 -11.45
CA TYR A 105 -0.76 -22.09 -12.90
C TYR A 105 0.41 -23.00 -13.31
N ALA A 106 1.56 -22.87 -12.63
CA ALA A 106 2.77 -23.59 -12.98
C ALA A 106 2.62 -25.12 -12.82
N LYS A 107 1.77 -25.57 -11.90
CA LYS A 107 1.56 -27.00 -11.59
C LYS A 107 0.36 -27.59 -12.30
N GLU A 108 -0.70 -26.81 -12.49
CA GLU A 108 -2.04 -27.31 -12.84
C GLU A 108 -2.64 -26.63 -14.09
N GLY A 109 -1.94 -25.63 -14.65
CA GLY A 109 -2.30 -24.98 -15.91
C GLY A 109 -3.37 -23.90 -15.80
N VAL A 110 -3.82 -23.42 -16.96
CA VAL A 110 -4.70 -22.23 -17.10
C VAL A 110 -6.03 -22.40 -16.37
N LYS A 111 -6.71 -23.55 -16.53
CA LYS A 111 -8.04 -23.76 -15.91
C LYS A 111 -7.99 -23.70 -14.38
N ALA A 112 -6.93 -24.24 -13.79
CA ALA A 112 -6.74 -24.19 -12.34
C ALA A 112 -6.46 -22.75 -11.87
N LEU A 113 -5.67 -21.98 -12.63
CA LEU A 113 -5.48 -20.56 -12.36
C LEU A 113 -6.80 -19.78 -12.46
N GLU A 114 -7.62 -20.01 -13.47
CA GLU A 114 -8.93 -19.36 -13.63
C GLU A 114 -9.86 -19.67 -12.45
N ALA A 115 -9.90 -20.93 -12.00
CA ALA A 115 -10.66 -21.32 -10.81
C ALA A 115 -10.13 -20.63 -9.54
N TRP A 116 -8.80 -20.57 -9.38
CA TRP A 116 -8.17 -19.87 -8.25
C TRP A 116 -8.46 -18.37 -8.26
N LEU A 117 -8.38 -17.72 -9.43
CA LEU A 117 -8.67 -16.30 -9.59
C LEU A 117 -10.15 -16.01 -9.28
N SER A 118 -11.05 -16.87 -9.74
CA SER A 118 -12.51 -16.74 -9.54
C SER A 118 -12.93 -16.93 -8.08
N ASP A 119 -12.15 -17.65 -7.28
CA ASP A 119 -12.39 -17.82 -5.84
C ASP A 119 -11.48 -16.92 -4.99
N ARG A 120 -10.22 -17.35 -4.78
CA ARG A 120 -9.26 -16.68 -3.89
C ARG A 120 -8.87 -15.30 -4.41
N GLY A 121 -8.66 -15.15 -5.72
CA GLY A 121 -8.35 -13.84 -6.32
C GLY A 121 -9.47 -12.81 -6.08
N VAL A 122 -10.72 -13.20 -6.30
CA VAL A 122 -11.92 -12.38 -6.02
C VAL A 122 -12.02 -12.04 -4.53
N LYS A 123 -11.82 -13.01 -3.62
CA LYS A 123 -11.83 -12.76 -2.17
C LYS A 123 -10.77 -11.74 -1.75
N ASN A 124 -9.56 -11.83 -2.31
CA ASN A 124 -8.47 -10.88 -2.02
C ASN A 124 -8.84 -9.45 -2.46
N ILE A 125 -9.34 -9.27 -3.69
CA ILE A 125 -9.69 -7.93 -4.18
C ILE A 125 -10.91 -7.36 -3.45
N GLN A 126 -11.90 -8.19 -3.08
CA GLN A 126 -13.05 -7.74 -2.29
C GLN A 126 -12.65 -7.29 -0.89
N ALA A 127 -11.76 -8.04 -0.22
CA ALA A 127 -11.24 -7.64 1.09
C ALA A 127 -10.46 -6.32 1.03
N LEU A 128 -9.69 -6.11 -0.04
CA LEU A 128 -9.00 -4.84 -0.29
C LEU A 128 -10.00 -3.70 -0.55
N ASN A 129 -11.02 -3.93 -1.39
CA ASN A 129 -12.05 -2.93 -1.69
C ASN A 129 -12.79 -2.46 -0.43
N ALA A 130 -13.14 -3.38 0.48
CA ALA A 130 -13.78 -3.03 1.76
C ALA A 130 -12.91 -2.14 2.67
N ILE A 131 -11.58 -2.18 2.53
CA ILE A 131 -10.68 -1.23 3.22
C ILE A 131 -10.68 0.12 2.51
N LEU A 132 -10.63 0.12 1.18
CA LEU A 132 -10.63 1.35 0.38
C LEU A 132 -11.92 2.15 0.59
N GLU A 133 -13.08 1.51 0.62
CA GLU A 133 -14.38 2.16 0.87
C GLU A 133 -14.42 2.91 2.20
N ARG A 134 -13.69 2.42 3.22
CA ARG A 134 -13.64 3.04 4.55
C ARG A 134 -12.54 4.10 4.68
N GLY A 135 -11.45 3.97 3.91
CA GLY A 135 -10.18 4.65 4.19
C GLY A 135 -9.64 5.54 3.10
N ALA A 136 -9.98 5.30 1.83
CA ALA A 136 -9.49 6.10 0.72
C ALA A 136 -10.32 7.37 0.56
N ALA A 137 -9.64 8.49 0.29
CA ALA A 137 -10.29 9.76 -0.01
C ALA A 137 -10.41 9.95 -1.53
N PRO A 138 -11.57 10.40 -2.05
CA PRO A 138 -11.70 10.73 -3.45
C PRO A 138 -10.69 11.82 -3.85
N VAL A 139 -10.26 11.78 -5.11
CA VAL A 139 -9.47 12.87 -5.68
C VAL A 139 -10.41 14.05 -5.95
N SER A 140 -10.17 15.17 -5.30
CA SER A 140 -10.78 16.45 -5.69
C SER A 140 -9.96 17.01 -6.84
N LEU A 141 -10.52 16.99 -8.05
CA LEU A 141 -9.97 17.69 -9.22
C LEU A 141 -10.33 19.18 -9.18
#